data_AF-A0AA42YZR0-F1
#
_entry.id   AF-A0AA42YZR0-F1
#
_cell.length_a   1.000
_cell.length_b   1.000
_cell.length_c   1.000
_cell.angle_alpha   90.00
_cell.angle_beta   90.00
_cell.angle_gamma   90.00
#
_symmetry.space_group_name_H-M   'P 1'
#
loop_
_entity.id
_entity.type
_entity.pdbx_description
1 polymer ?
#
loop_
_entity_poly.entity_id
_entity_poly.type
_entity_poly.pdbx_seq_one_letter_code
_entity_poly.pdbx_strand_id
1 'polypeptide(L)'
;MPRHRTHLALTVWPITVLFAYELSHLWPALNGASAFAAASPVSWLSQAACTAVVIAFLLAYMRGWATLRREAPEGAGPYRSGGCRRLQRWAGGLAWALVLGHLGLEWFMFVSVGPVPLSHYELLRGVLSTPAVLGLYVVGLGALGVYLSQGIAASFRALGFAERPESSRWLEVGCTLLSAMMLLMAINVLSHFATGRAYWSSPPPAVSGADGSPVK
;
A
#
# COMPACT_ATOMS: atom_id res chain seq x y z
N MET A 1 -5.43 -26.25 12.20
CA MET A 1 -5.06 -24.92 12.73
C MET A 1 -3.72 -24.37 12.23
N PRO A 2 -2.56 -25.07 12.27
CA PRO A 2 -1.26 -24.45 11.92
C PRO A 2 -1.18 -23.97 10.47
N ARG A 3 -1.77 -24.70 9.50
CA ARG A 3 -1.70 -24.34 8.07
C ARG A 3 -2.53 -23.11 7.68
N HIS A 4 -3.61 -22.82 8.41
CA HIS A 4 -4.37 -21.58 8.23
C HIS A 4 -3.59 -20.37 8.70
N ARG A 5 -2.86 -20.51 9.82
CA ARG A 5 -1.92 -19.49 10.31
C ARG A 5 -0.81 -19.25 9.28
N THR A 6 -0.25 -20.32 8.71
CA THR A 6 0.76 -20.22 7.64
C THR A 6 0.22 -19.54 6.39
N HIS A 7 -0.98 -19.86 5.93
CA HIS A 7 -1.62 -19.17 4.80
C HIS A 7 -1.69 -17.67 5.06
N LEU A 8 -2.28 -17.26 6.19
CA LEU A 8 -2.48 -15.84 6.51
C LEU A 8 -1.15 -15.10 6.74
N ALA A 9 -0.18 -15.77 7.38
CA ALA A 9 1.19 -15.26 7.54
C ALA A 9 1.85 -14.96 6.19
N LEU A 10 1.67 -15.83 5.19
CA LEU A 10 2.33 -15.71 3.90
C LEU A 10 1.57 -14.83 2.90
N THR A 11 0.26 -14.60 3.08
CA THR A 11 -0.54 -13.86 2.10
C THR A 11 -0.86 -12.43 2.53
N VAL A 12 -1.06 -12.17 3.82
CA VAL A 12 -1.52 -10.85 4.31
C VAL A 12 -0.35 -9.98 4.71
N TRP A 13 0.48 -10.46 5.65
CA TRP A 13 1.53 -9.64 6.25
C TRP A 13 2.60 -9.12 5.27
N PRO A 14 3.04 -9.90 4.26
CA PRO A 14 4.02 -9.40 3.30
C PRO A 14 3.56 -8.14 2.57
N ILE A 15 2.32 -8.13 2.07
CA ILE A 15 1.77 -6.95 1.39
C ILE A 15 1.43 -5.82 2.36
N THR A 16 1.02 -6.13 3.60
CA THR A 16 0.85 -5.11 4.66
C THR A 16 2.16 -4.37 4.92
N VAL A 17 3.27 -5.10 5.05
CA VAL A 17 4.61 -4.53 5.32
C VAL A 17 5.07 -3.68 4.13
N LEU A 18 4.93 -4.18 2.90
CA LEU A 18 5.27 -3.40 1.71
C LEU A 18 4.46 -2.11 1.64
N PHE A 19 3.16 -2.18 1.91
CA PHE A 19 2.30 -0.98 1.88
C PHE A 19 2.66 0.03 2.97
N ALA A 20 2.94 -0.44 4.19
CA ALA A 20 3.37 0.45 5.28
C ALA A 20 4.73 1.09 5.01
N TYR A 21 5.66 0.31 4.44
CA TYR A 21 6.96 0.80 3.99
C TYR A 21 6.79 1.88 2.91
N GLU A 22 6.02 1.60 1.86
CA GLU A 22 5.83 2.52 0.74
C GLU A 22 5.14 3.82 1.18
N LEU A 23 4.12 3.70 2.04
CA LEU A 23 3.45 4.86 2.62
C LEU A 23 4.44 5.74 3.41
N SER A 24 5.34 5.12 4.17
CA SER A 24 6.38 5.82 4.93
C SER A 24 7.45 6.42 4.03
N HIS A 25 7.83 5.72 2.96
CA HIS A 25 8.82 6.16 1.98
C HIS A 25 8.36 7.39 1.20
N LEU A 26 7.08 7.43 0.81
CA LEU A 26 6.48 8.55 0.08
C LEU A 26 6.02 9.69 0.98
N TRP A 27 5.90 9.46 2.29
CA TRP A 27 5.42 10.48 3.25
C TRP A 27 6.16 11.83 3.16
N PRO A 28 7.50 11.88 3.02
CA PRO A 28 8.23 13.15 2.91
C PRO A 28 7.81 14.00 1.71
N ALA A 29 7.22 13.40 0.66
CA ALA A 29 6.71 14.12 -0.51
C ALA A 29 5.63 15.13 -0.15
N LEU A 30 4.88 14.92 0.94
CA LEU A 30 3.85 15.86 1.41
C LEU A 30 4.44 17.24 1.81
N ASN A 31 5.75 17.29 2.09
CA ASN A 31 6.50 18.52 2.37
C ASN A 31 7.20 19.10 1.13
N GLY A 32 6.97 18.51 -0.05
CA GLY A 32 7.53 18.95 -1.33
C GLY A 32 8.68 18.11 -1.86
N ALA A 33 9.15 18.47 -3.05
CA ALA A 33 10.13 17.72 -3.82
C ALA A 33 11.50 17.62 -3.12
N SER A 34 11.93 18.68 -2.43
CA SER A 34 13.20 18.72 -1.71
C SER A 34 13.22 17.77 -0.51
N ALA A 35 12.12 17.72 0.26
CA ALA A 35 11.97 16.82 1.39
C ALA A 35 11.92 15.35 0.94
N PHE A 36 11.24 15.07 -0.17
CA PHE A 36 11.28 13.76 -0.82
C PHE A 36 12.70 13.38 -1.24
N ALA A 37 13.40 14.28 -1.94
CA ALA A 37 14.74 14.03 -2.44
C ALA A 37 15.76 13.79 -1.31
N ALA A 38 15.64 14.53 -0.19
CA ALA A 38 16.50 14.37 0.97
C ALA A 38 16.25 13.04 1.72
N ALA A 39 15.02 12.54 1.71
CA ALA A 39 14.63 11.33 2.42
C ALA A 39 14.74 10.05 1.57
N SER A 40 14.97 10.17 0.26
CA SER A 40 14.96 9.03 -0.66
C SER A 40 16.38 8.53 -0.97
N PRO A 41 16.82 7.38 -0.42
CA PRO A 41 18.06 6.73 -0.82
C PRO A 41 17.88 6.04 -2.17
N VAL A 42 17.90 6.82 -3.25
CA VAL A 42 17.74 6.32 -4.61
C VAL A 42 19.10 5.78 -5.09
N SER A 43 19.20 4.47 -5.23
CA SER A 43 20.39 3.81 -5.78
C SER A 43 19.98 2.53 -6.51
N TRP A 44 20.78 2.09 -7.47
CA TRP A 44 20.54 0.82 -8.18
C TRP A 44 20.49 -0.37 -7.22
N LEU A 45 21.33 -0.35 -6.18
CA LEU A 45 21.37 -1.39 -5.17
C LEU A 45 20.09 -1.40 -4.33
N SER A 46 19.58 -0.24 -3.90
CA SER A 46 18.33 -0.15 -3.15
C SER A 46 17.14 -0.61 -4.00
N GLN A 47 17.08 -0.24 -5.28
CA GLN A 47 16.02 -0.71 -6.20
C GLN A 47 16.07 -2.23 -6.42
N ALA A 48 17.26 -2.80 -6.62
CA ALA A 48 17.44 -4.24 -6.76
C ALA A 48 17.04 -4.98 -5.47
N ALA A 49 17.39 -4.44 -4.30
CA ALA A 49 17.00 -4.99 -3.00
C ALA A 49 15.48 -4.95 -2.80
N CYS A 50 14.82 -3.82 -3.06
CA CYS A 50 13.36 -3.71 -3.02
C CYS A 50 12.69 -4.73 -3.97
N THR A 51 13.21 -4.87 -5.18
CA THR A 51 12.72 -5.86 -6.15
C THR A 51 12.82 -7.28 -5.62
N ALA A 52 13.96 -7.65 -5.03
CA ALA A 52 14.15 -8.98 -4.45
C ALA A 52 13.16 -9.24 -3.30
N VAL A 53 12.90 -8.25 -2.45
CA VAL A 53 11.90 -8.34 -1.36
C VAL A 53 10.49 -8.53 -1.94
N VAL A 54 10.10 -7.73 -2.94
CA VAL A 54 8.78 -7.86 -3.58
C VAL A 54 8.61 -9.25 -4.20
N ILE A 55 9.63 -9.76 -4.91
CA ILE A 55 9.60 -11.11 -5.49
C ILE A 55 9.48 -12.18 -4.41
N ALA A 56 10.27 -12.09 -3.33
CA ALA A 56 10.20 -13.03 -2.22
C ALA A 56 8.80 -13.05 -1.58
N PHE A 57 8.19 -11.88 -1.41
CA PHE A 57 6.85 -11.74 -0.84
C PHE A 57 5.76 -12.22 -1.80
N LEU A 58 5.93 -12.03 -3.11
CA LEU A 58 5.02 -12.58 -4.12
C LEU A 58 5.08 -14.11 -4.13
N LEU A 59 6.28 -14.69 -4.06
CA LEU A 59 6.47 -16.15 -3.95
C LEU A 59 5.81 -16.68 -2.66
N ALA A 60 5.95 -15.98 -1.54
CA ALA A 60 5.26 -16.30 -0.30
C ALA A 60 3.73 -16.28 -0.48
N TYR A 61 3.18 -15.25 -1.13
CA TYR A 61 1.76 -15.13 -1.43
C TYR A 61 1.26 -16.30 -2.28
N MET A 62 1.96 -16.62 -3.38
CA MET A 62 1.61 -17.75 -4.25
C MET A 62 1.65 -19.08 -3.50
N ARG A 63 2.69 -19.30 -2.70
CA ARG A 63 2.82 -20.48 -1.83
C ARG A 63 1.65 -20.57 -0.84
N GLY A 64 1.29 -19.46 -0.20
CA GLY A 64 0.17 -19.41 0.74
C GLY A 64 -1.15 -19.83 0.11
N TRP A 65 -1.45 -19.38 -1.12
CA TRP A 65 -2.66 -19.80 -1.84
C TRP A 65 -2.59 -21.25 -2.34
N ALA A 66 -1.43 -21.73 -2.76
CA ALA A 66 -1.24 -23.13 -3.15
C ALA A 66 -1.50 -24.08 -1.96
N THR A 67 -1.02 -23.73 -0.76
CA THR A 67 -1.31 -24.48 0.48
C THR A 67 -2.81 -24.53 0.78
N LEU A 68 -3.53 -23.41 0.60
CA LEU A 68 -4.98 -23.37 0.86
C LEU A 68 -5.80 -24.18 -0.16
N ARG A 69 -5.38 -24.21 -1.44
CA ARG A 69 -6.09 -24.94 -2.51
C ARG A 69 -6.04 -26.46 -2.33
N ARG A 70 -4.97 -27.00 -1.75
CA ARG A 70 -4.77 -28.46 -1.63
C ARG A 70 -5.63 -29.13 -0.56
N GLU A 71 -6.24 -28.39 0.37
CA GLU A 71 -6.70 -28.99 1.64
C GLU A 71 -8.09 -28.58 2.15
N ALA A 72 -8.85 -27.74 1.43
CA ALA A 72 -10.15 -27.31 1.94
C ALA A 72 -11.33 -28.02 1.23
N PRO A 73 -12.09 -28.89 1.93
CA PRO A 73 -13.50 -29.09 1.61
C PRO A 73 -14.22 -27.75 1.78
N GLU A 74 -15.25 -27.51 0.96
CA GLU A 74 -16.07 -26.31 1.02
C GLU A 74 -16.70 -26.13 2.43
N GLY A 75 -16.07 -25.36 3.33
CA GLY A 75 -16.68 -25.04 4.62
C GLY A 75 -15.71 -24.64 5.75
N ALA A 76 -14.55 -25.30 5.87
CA ALA A 76 -13.62 -25.08 6.99
C ALA A 76 -12.40 -24.24 6.58
N GLY A 77 -12.59 -22.95 6.34
CA GLY A 77 -11.50 -22.01 6.00
C GLY A 77 -11.34 -20.88 7.00
N PRO A 78 -10.27 -20.06 6.87
CA PRO A 78 -10.05 -18.90 7.73
C PRO A 78 -11.05 -17.77 7.44
N TYR A 79 -11.81 -17.88 6.36
CA TYR A 79 -12.79 -16.91 5.90
C TYR A 79 -14.20 -17.40 6.24
N ARG A 80 -15.01 -16.48 6.78
CA ARG A 80 -16.36 -16.74 7.30
C ARG A 80 -17.33 -17.35 6.29
N SER A 81 -17.15 -17.06 5.00
CA SER A 81 -17.96 -17.60 3.91
C SER A 81 -17.15 -17.83 2.64
N GLY A 82 -17.70 -18.63 1.71
CA GLY A 82 -17.13 -18.80 0.37
C GLY A 82 -17.09 -17.49 -0.43
N GLY A 83 -18.05 -16.58 -0.20
CA GLY A 83 -18.06 -15.24 -0.80
C GLY A 83 -16.86 -14.40 -0.34
N CYS A 84 -16.61 -14.33 0.97
CA CYS A 84 -15.44 -13.64 1.52
C CYS A 84 -14.13 -14.23 1.00
N ARG A 85 -14.03 -15.56 0.88
CA ARG A 85 -12.83 -16.21 0.32
C ARG A 85 -12.59 -15.82 -1.15
N ARG A 86 -13.66 -15.73 -1.96
CA ARG A 86 -13.57 -15.30 -3.36
C ARG A 86 -13.15 -13.83 -3.45
N LEU A 87 -13.79 -12.97 -2.66
CA LEU A 87 -13.44 -11.54 -2.59
C LEU A 87 -11.98 -11.35 -2.18
N GLN A 88 -11.51 -12.04 -1.13
CA GLN A 88 -10.12 -11.97 -0.69
C GLN A 88 -9.14 -12.39 -1.78
N ARG A 89 -9.47 -13.41 -2.58
CA ARG A 89 -8.62 -13.86 -3.68
C ARG A 89 -8.52 -12.82 -4.79
N TRP A 90 -9.65 -12.24 -5.20
CA TRP A 90 -9.69 -11.21 -6.24
C TRP A 90 -9.03 -9.92 -5.77
N ALA A 91 -9.38 -9.46 -4.56
CA ALA A 91 -8.79 -8.28 -3.95
C ALA A 91 -7.27 -8.44 -3.77
N GLY A 92 -6.82 -9.61 -3.30
CA GLY A 92 -5.39 -9.91 -3.18
C GLY A 92 -4.67 -9.96 -4.53
N GLY A 93 -5.30 -10.53 -5.56
CA GLY A 93 -4.75 -10.53 -6.92
C GLY A 93 -4.60 -9.12 -7.49
N LEU A 94 -5.62 -8.27 -7.34
CA LEU A 94 -5.59 -6.87 -7.76
C LEU A 94 -4.58 -6.05 -6.97
N ALA A 95 -4.48 -6.28 -5.65
CA ALA A 95 -3.49 -5.62 -4.81
C ALA A 95 -2.05 -5.96 -5.24
N TRP A 96 -1.78 -7.23 -5.56
CA TRP A 96 -0.48 -7.63 -6.11
C TRP A 96 -0.23 -7.08 -7.52
N ALA A 97 -1.26 -6.98 -8.36
CA ALA A 97 -1.14 -6.31 -9.65
C ALA A 97 -0.76 -4.84 -9.49
N LEU A 98 -1.33 -4.13 -8.50
CA LEU A 98 -0.92 -2.77 -8.14
C LEU A 98 0.56 -2.73 -7.70
N VAL A 99 0.98 -3.61 -6.80
CA VAL A 99 2.38 -3.67 -6.32
C VAL A 99 3.35 -3.90 -7.48
N LEU A 100 3.05 -4.84 -8.37
CA LEU A 100 3.90 -5.13 -9.54
C LEU A 100 3.89 -4.00 -10.56
N GLY A 101 2.73 -3.37 -10.79
CA GLY A 101 2.63 -2.20 -11.66
C GLY A 101 3.42 -1.00 -11.11
N HIS A 102 3.34 -0.77 -9.80
CA HIS A 102 4.11 0.26 -9.11
C HIS A 102 5.62 0.00 -9.19
N LEU A 103 6.06 -1.23 -8.89
CA LEU A 103 7.46 -1.64 -9.06
C LEU A 103 7.96 -1.48 -10.51
N GLY A 104 7.10 -1.81 -11.49
CA GLY A 104 7.40 -1.60 -12.91
C GLY A 104 7.60 -0.12 -13.25
N LEU A 105 6.76 0.77 -12.69
CA LEU A 105 6.90 2.22 -12.83
C LEU A 105 8.22 2.72 -12.21
N GLU A 106 8.60 2.22 -11.03
CA GLU A 106 9.89 2.55 -10.42
C GLU A 106 11.08 2.16 -11.31
N TRP A 107 11.09 0.94 -11.84
CA TRP A 107 12.13 0.51 -12.76
C TRP A 107 12.17 1.35 -14.03
N PHE A 108 11.01 1.69 -14.59
CA PHE A 108 10.92 2.58 -15.73
C PHE A 108 11.58 3.94 -15.43
N MET A 109 11.31 4.52 -14.25
CA MET A 109 11.94 5.77 -13.82
C MET A 109 13.47 5.62 -13.69
N PHE A 110 13.93 4.60 -12.97
CA PHE A 110 15.37 4.34 -12.79
C PHE A 110 16.12 4.21 -14.10
N VAL A 111 15.55 3.51 -15.08
CA VAL A 111 16.16 3.34 -16.41
C VAL A 111 16.11 4.64 -17.22
N SER A 112 15.04 5.43 -17.09
CA SER A 112 14.81 6.62 -17.91
C SER A 112 15.64 7.83 -17.44
N VAL A 113 15.75 8.06 -16.13
CA VAL A 113 16.37 9.26 -15.57
C VAL A 113 17.51 8.98 -14.58
N GLY A 114 17.84 7.70 -14.37
CA GLY A 114 18.87 7.29 -13.41
C GLY A 114 18.43 7.46 -11.95
N PRO A 115 19.29 7.16 -10.97
CA PRO A 115 18.97 7.20 -9.54
C PRO A 115 18.96 8.64 -8.99
N VAL A 116 18.14 9.51 -9.57
CA VAL A 116 18.07 10.94 -9.22
C VAL A 116 16.72 11.23 -8.55
N PRO A 117 16.69 11.43 -7.21
CA PRO A 117 15.44 11.55 -6.46
C PRO A 117 14.50 12.65 -6.96
N LEU A 118 15.05 13.81 -7.35
CA LEU A 118 14.24 14.94 -7.84
C LEU A 118 13.56 14.62 -9.17
N SER A 119 14.29 13.99 -10.09
CA SER A 119 13.75 13.53 -11.38
C SER A 119 12.65 12.48 -11.19
N HIS A 120 12.83 11.57 -10.21
CA HIS A 120 11.79 10.59 -9.86
C HIS A 120 10.52 11.27 -9.35
N TYR A 121 10.65 12.29 -8.50
CA TYR A 121 9.50 13.04 -7.99
C TYR A 121 8.71 13.69 -9.14
N GLU A 122 9.39 14.36 -10.06
CA GLU A 122 8.75 15.02 -11.20
C GLU A 122 8.07 14.02 -12.14
N LEU A 123 8.72 12.89 -12.41
CA LEU A 123 8.18 11.84 -13.26
C LEU A 123 6.96 11.16 -12.61
N LEU A 124 7.01 10.86 -11.30
CA LEU A 124 5.86 10.38 -10.53
C LEU A 124 4.69 11.35 -10.61
N ARG A 125 4.93 12.65 -10.43
CA ARG A 125 3.89 13.68 -10.53
C ARG A 125 3.25 13.68 -11.92
N GLY A 126 4.06 13.64 -12.97
CA GLY A 126 3.58 13.58 -14.36
C GLY A 126 2.73 12.34 -14.62
N VAL A 127 3.24 11.15 -14.28
CA VAL A 127 2.56 9.88 -14.54
C VAL A 127 1.28 9.72 -13.72
N LEU A 128 1.34 9.98 -12.41
CA LEU A 128 0.19 9.79 -11.50
C LEU A 128 -0.93 10.81 -11.74
N SER A 129 -0.63 11.96 -12.34
CA SER A 129 -1.66 12.94 -12.75
C SER A 129 -2.50 12.47 -13.95
N THR A 130 -2.06 11.43 -14.67
CA THR A 130 -2.81 10.89 -15.81
C THR A 130 -4.08 10.18 -15.32
N PRO A 131 -5.29 10.51 -15.82
CA PRO A 131 -6.55 9.95 -15.31
C PRO A 131 -6.62 8.42 -15.33
N ALA A 132 -6.07 7.79 -16.37
CA ALA A 132 -6.02 6.34 -16.48
C ALA A 132 -5.16 5.71 -15.38
N VAL A 133 -3.97 6.26 -15.13
CA VAL A 133 -3.07 5.78 -14.08
C VAL A 133 -3.69 6.02 -12.70
N LEU A 134 -4.24 7.21 -12.47
CA LEU A 134 -4.93 7.54 -11.22
C LEU A 134 -6.08 6.57 -10.94
N GLY A 135 -6.91 6.27 -11.94
CA GLY A 135 -7.98 5.29 -11.83
C GLY A 135 -7.48 3.89 -11.46
N LEU A 136 -6.37 3.44 -12.05
CA LEU A 136 -5.74 2.17 -11.70
C LEU A 136 -5.25 2.14 -10.24
N TYR A 137 -4.62 3.23 -9.77
CA TYR A 137 -4.19 3.33 -8.37
C TYR A 137 -5.38 3.35 -7.41
N VAL A 138 -6.45 4.08 -7.71
CA VAL A 138 -7.66 4.11 -6.86
C VAL A 138 -8.30 2.73 -6.76
N VAL A 139 -8.44 2.02 -7.88
CA VAL A 139 -8.99 0.65 -7.89
C VAL A 139 -8.07 -0.31 -7.15
N GLY A 140 -6.76 -0.25 -7.39
CA GLY A 140 -5.77 -1.09 -6.73
C GLY A 140 -5.72 -0.86 -5.21
N LEU A 141 -5.75 0.40 -4.77
CA LEU A 141 -5.79 0.78 -3.36
C LEU A 141 -7.10 0.34 -2.72
N GLY A 142 -8.24 0.51 -3.40
CA GLY A 142 -9.52 0.00 -2.94
C GLY A 142 -9.50 -1.52 -2.71
N ALA A 143 -8.95 -2.27 -3.67
CA ALA A 143 -8.75 -3.71 -3.55
C ALA A 143 -7.82 -4.07 -2.38
N LEU A 144 -6.70 -3.35 -2.23
CA LEU A 144 -5.77 -3.53 -1.13
C LEU A 144 -6.44 -3.29 0.22
N GLY A 145 -7.26 -2.25 0.35
CA GLY A 145 -7.99 -1.95 1.59
C GLY A 145 -8.95 -3.06 1.99
N VAL A 146 -9.74 -3.57 1.03
CA VAL A 146 -10.63 -4.71 1.27
C VAL A 146 -9.81 -5.94 1.70
N TYR A 147 -8.70 -6.20 1.00
CA TYR A 147 -7.82 -7.33 1.27
C TYR A 147 -7.19 -7.28 2.68
N LEU A 148 -6.70 -6.11 3.09
CA LEU A 148 -6.06 -5.90 4.38
C LEU A 148 -7.05 -5.98 5.54
N SER A 149 -8.21 -5.32 5.43
CA SER A 149 -9.25 -5.35 6.47
C SER A 149 -9.65 -6.79 6.82
N GLN A 150 -9.96 -7.60 5.81
CA GLN A 150 -10.37 -9.00 6.01
C GLN A 150 -9.19 -9.89 6.41
N GLY A 151 -8.03 -9.69 5.79
CA GLY A 151 -6.84 -10.52 6.01
C GLY A 151 -6.25 -10.38 7.41
N ILE A 152 -6.17 -9.15 7.92
CA ILE A 152 -5.62 -8.88 9.26
C ILE A 152 -6.56 -9.43 10.34
N ALA A 153 -7.87 -9.18 10.21
CA ALA A 153 -8.87 -9.74 11.12
C ALA A 153 -8.85 -11.28 11.12
N ALA A 154 -8.72 -11.91 9.95
CA ALA A 154 -8.56 -13.36 9.85
C ALA A 154 -7.26 -13.85 10.50
N SER A 155 -6.17 -13.09 10.37
CA SER A 155 -4.86 -13.40 10.98
C SER A 155 -4.93 -13.43 12.50
N PHE A 156 -5.51 -12.39 13.12
CA PHE A 156 -5.67 -12.34 14.58
C PHE A 156 -6.56 -13.47 15.09
N ARG A 157 -7.67 -13.77 14.41
CA ARG A 157 -8.52 -14.92 14.77
C ARG A 157 -7.78 -16.24 14.67
N ALA A 158 -6.98 -16.43 13.62
CA ALA A 158 -6.19 -17.65 13.46
C ALA A 158 -5.18 -17.83 14.61
N LEU A 159 -4.68 -16.75 15.20
CA LEU A 159 -3.78 -16.75 16.35
C LEU A 159 -4.48 -16.98 17.70
N GLY A 160 -5.83 -17.06 17.74
CA GLY A 160 -6.61 -17.24 18.97
C GLY A 160 -7.01 -15.93 19.66
N PHE A 161 -6.84 -14.79 18.99
CA PHE A 161 -7.37 -13.52 19.50
C PHE A 161 -8.85 -13.39 19.15
N ALA A 162 -9.61 -12.76 20.06
CA ALA A 162 -11.01 -12.38 19.83
C ALA A 162 -11.95 -13.56 19.47
N GLU A 163 -11.85 -14.68 20.21
CA GLU A 163 -12.67 -15.89 20.00
C GLU A 163 -14.14 -15.71 20.38
N ARG A 164 -14.47 -14.73 21.24
CA ARG A 164 -15.86 -14.42 21.62
C ARG A 164 -16.55 -13.62 20.51
N PRO A 165 -17.88 -13.77 20.31
CA PRO A 165 -18.59 -13.08 19.24
C PRO A 165 -18.44 -11.55 19.27
N GLU A 166 -18.51 -10.95 20.47
CA GLU A 166 -18.41 -9.51 20.66
C GLU A 166 -17.00 -8.98 20.37
N SER A 167 -15.96 -9.64 20.90
CA SER A 167 -14.58 -9.23 20.63
C SER A 167 -14.21 -9.46 19.16
N SER A 168 -14.73 -10.50 18.52
CA SER A 168 -14.56 -10.76 17.09
C SER A 168 -15.13 -9.62 16.24
N ARG A 169 -16.31 -9.10 16.61
CA ARG A 169 -16.93 -7.94 15.94
C ARG A 169 -16.09 -6.69 16.10
N TRP A 170 -15.60 -6.38 17.31
CA TRP A 170 -14.75 -5.22 17.55
C TRP A 170 -13.40 -5.32 16.81
N LEU A 171 -12.84 -6.52 16.70
CA LEU A 171 -11.65 -6.77 15.90
C LEU A 171 -11.89 -6.46 14.41
N GLU A 172 -13.02 -6.88 13.84
CA GLU A 172 -13.38 -6.59 12.45
C GLU A 172 -13.55 -5.09 12.20
N VAL A 173 -14.23 -4.39 13.12
CA VAL A 173 -14.36 -2.92 13.06
C VAL A 173 -12.99 -2.26 13.13
N GLY A 174 -12.15 -2.65 14.10
CA GLY A 174 -10.81 -2.11 14.27
C GLY A 174 -9.92 -2.30 13.04
N CYS A 175 -9.91 -3.51 12.45
CA CYS A 175 -9.13 -3.80 11.24
C CYS A 175 -9.66 -3.01 10.03
N THR A 176 -10.98 -2.81 9.94
CA THR A 176 -11.59 -2.00 8.89
C THR A 176 -11.21 -0.54 9.02
N LEU A 177 -11.28 0.02 10.23
CA LEU A 177 -10.88 1.40 10.50
C LEU A 177 -9.39 1.62 10.24
N LEU A 178 -8.54 0.70 10.70
CA LEU A 178 -7.09 0.75 10.43
C LEU A 178 -6.81 0.74 8.93
N SER A 179 -7.44 -0.19 8.19
CA SER A 179 -7.27 -0.27 6.74
C SER A 179 -7.79 0.97 6.02
N ALA A 180 -8.91 1.53 6.45
CA ALA A 180 -9.46 2.76 5.89
C ALA A 180 -8.53 3.94 6.14
N MET A 181 -7.95 4.05 7.34
CA MET A 181 -6.98 5.08 7.69
C MET A 181 -5.73 4.99 6.79
N MET A 182 -5.16 3.80 6.61
CA MET A 182 -4.01 3.62 5.71
C MET A 182 -4.37 3.96 4.25
N LEU A 183 -5.57 3.64 3.80
CA LEU A 183 -6.05 4.03 2.46
C LEU A 183 -6.19 5.54 2.32
N LEU A 184 -6.75 6.22 3.31
CA LEU A 184 -6.88 7.68 3.30
C LEU A 184 -5.50 8.35 3.27
N MET A 185 -4.53 7.83 4.01
CA MET A 185 -3.15 8.30 3.96
C MET A 185 -2.53 8.09 2.56
N ALA A 186 -2.72 6.91 1.95
CA ALA A 186 -2.24 6.64 0.61
C ALA A 186 -2.92 7.52 -0.45
N ILE A 187 -4.23 7.75 -0.33
CA ILE A 187 -4.99 8.68 -1.18
C ILE A 187 -4.49 10.12 -1.00
N ASN A 188 -4.12 10.52 0.22
CA ASN A 188 -3.54 11.83 0.47
C ASN A 188 -2.19 12.00 -0.27
N VAL A 189 -1.30 11.02 -0.17
CA VAL A 189 -0.03 10.99 -0.91
C VAL A 189 -0.28 10.99 -2.42
N LEU A 190 -1.21 10.17 -2.91
CA LEU A 190 -1.57 10.12 -4.32
C LEU A 190 -2.13 11.46 -4.82
N SER A 191 -2.96 12.12 -4.01
CA SER A 191 -3.54 13.43 -4.33
C SER A 191 -2.47 14.51 -4.44
N HIS A 192 -1.43 14.43 -3.61
CA HIS A 192 -0.27 15.32 -3.69
C HIS A 192 0.42 15.22 -5.04
N PHE A 193 0.67 14.00 -5.54
CA PHE A 193 1.25 13.82 -6.86
C PHE A 193 0.28 14.18 -8.00
N ALA A 194 -1.01 13.85 -7.88
CA ALA A 194 -1.98 14.07 -8.95
C ALA A 194 -2.38 15.55 -9.12
N THR A 195 -2.53 16.28 -8.01
CA THR A 195 -3.10 17.64 -7.99
C THR A 195 -2.15 18.70 -7.42
N GLY A 196 -0.99 18.29 -6.89
CA GLY A 196 -0.06 19.18 -6.19
C GLY A 196 -0.53 19.61 -4.81
N ARG A 197 -1.60 18.99 -4.27
CA ARG A 197 -2.14 19.29 -2.93
C ARG A 197 -2.27 18.01 -2.13
N ALA A 198 -1.75 18.04 -0.91
CA ALA A 198 -2.18 17.13 0.14
C ALA A 198 -3.28 17.82 0.97
N TYR A 199 -4.31 17.06 1.33
CA TYR A 199 -5.46 17.57 2.07
C TYR A 199 -5.26 17.58 3.59
N TRP A 200 -4.21 16.88 4.04
CA TRP A 200 -3.89 16.65 5.44
C TRP A 200 -2.37 16.73 5.55
N SER A 201 -1.85 17.28 6.66
CA SER A 201 -0.42 17.36 6.99
C SER A 201 0.47 18.17 6.03
N SER A 202 -0.07 18.99 5.12
CA SER A 202 0.74 20.00 4.42
C SER A 202 1.16 21.12 5.38
N PRO A 203 2.42 21.61 5.29
CA PRO A 203 2.79 22.86 5.92
C PRO A 203 1.83 23.97 5.43
N PRO A 204 1.47 24.96 6.28
CA PRO A 204 0.75 26.13 5.81
C PRO A 204 1.54 26.78 4.67
N PRO A 205 0.86 27.35 3.66
CA PRO A 205 1.56 28.04 2.58
C PRO A 205 2.50 29.07 3.19
N ALA A 206 3.76 29.05 2.74
CA ALA A 206 4.71 30.09 3.12
C ALA A 206 4.05 31.43 2.81
N VAL A 207 3.86 32.25 3.85
CA VAL A 207 3.41 33.63 3.68
C VAL A 207 4.48 34.29 2.81
N SER A 208 4.18 34.48 1.52
CA SER A 208 4.99 35.31 0.66
C SER A 208 5.02 36.67 1.34
N GLY A 209 6.19 37.06 1.87
CA GLY A 209 6.39 38.35 2.50
C GLY A 209 5.88 39.44 1.58
N ALA A 210 4.71 39.98 1.91
CA ALA A 210 4.24 41.24 1.41
C ALA A 210 5.02 42.33 2.13
N ASP A 211 6.31 42.46 1.82
CA ASP A 211 7.01 43.74 1.99
C ASP A 211 6.85 44.54 0.70
N GLY A 212 5.57 44.82 0.42
CA GLY A 212 5.22 46.08 -0.20
C GLY A 212 5.25 47.14 0.89
N SER A 213 6.29 47.96 0.91
CA SER A 213 6.20 49.31 1.46
C SER A 213 7.12 50.24 0.67
N PRO A 214 6.57 51.29 0.03
CA PRO A 214 7.35 52.34 -0.59
C PRO A 214 7.72 53.36 0.49
N VAL A 215 9.01 53.69 0.66
CA VAL A 215 9.39 54.83 1.49
C VAL A 215 10.57 55.57 0.86
N LYS A 216 10.19 56.72 0.27
CA LYS A 216 10.88 58.00 0.05
C LYS A 216 12.34 58.01 -0.41
#